data_AF-F4RVA2-F1
#
_entry.id   AF-F4RVA2-F1
#
_cell.length_a   1.000
_cell.length_b   1.000
_cell.length_c   1.000
_cell.angle_alpha   90.00
_cell.angle_beta   90.00
_cell.angle_gamma   90.00
#
_symmetry.space_group_name_H-M   'P 1'
#
loop_
_entity.id
_entity.type
_entity.pdbx_description
1 polymer ?
#
loop_
_entity_poly.entity_id
_entity_poly.type
_entity_poly.pdbx_seq_one_letter_code
_entity_poly.pdbx_strand_id
1 'polypeptide(L)'
;MVSSRPLPVEVVENIISFLCIIYPSTTTEPSNGADQSFLIHSSIVHLLQLRLLARSWAAAIPRFVYSSLCLRTPNFNRYLVNMWINCLNISNLTNLRRLCLNQVLFIPASKATGYHMALSDELSLTVDTIPNDLPRRLSIHALLKLRIVRCKHIDPSRDLPIWFEWSLFHTIEVLIINYCGSRSHWERVLLIRGGPHLKEAKKLKHFIFITGSGDPIEDRSYEALNEAKRRK
;
A
#
# COMPACT_ATOMS: atom_id res chain seq x y z
N MET A 1 47.85 -26.89 -9.30
CA MET A 1 46.61 -26.18 -9.71
C MET A 1 46.89 -24.69 -9.68
N VAL A 2 46.84 -24.01 -10.84
CA VAL A 2 47.08 -22.56 -10.89
C VAL A 2 45.83 -21.85 -10.37
N SER A 3 45.94 -21.18 -9.23
CA SER A 3 44.88 -20.32 -8.70
C SER A 3 44.67 -19.17 -9.69
N SER A 4 43.53 -19.14 -10.39
CA SER A 4 43.19 -17.96 -11.18
C SER A 4 42.99 -16.78 -10.24
N ARG A 5 43.53 -15.60 -10.60
CA ARG A 5 43.31 -14.39 -9.82
C ARG A 5 41.83 -14.00 -9.98
N PRO A 6 41.11 -13.69 -8.88
CA PRO A 6 39.73 -13.25 -8.99
C PRO A 6 39.63 -11.95 -9.78
N LEU A 7 38.56 -11.79 -10.56
CA LEU A 7 38.30 -10.56 -11.31
C LEU A 7 38.13 -9.37 -10.35
N PRO A 8 38.74 -8.20 -10.66
CA PRO A 8 38.47 -6.96 -9.94
C PRO A 8 36.98 -6.61 -9.96
N VAL A 9 36.48 -5.99 -8.89
CA VAL A 9 35.06 -5.70 -8.73
C VAL A 9 34.55 -4.74 -9.80
N GLU A 10 35.38 -3.80 -10.26
CA GLU A 10 35.08 -2.80 -11.29
C GLU A 10 34.80 -3.47 -12.65
N VAL A 11 35.55 -4.53 -12.97
CA VAL A 11 35.33 -5.33 -14.18
C VAL A 11 34.00 -6.07 -14.08
N VAL A 12 33.69 -6.62 -12.91
CA VAL A 12 32.41 -7.30 -12.66
C VAL A 12 31.24 -6.32 -12.72
N GLU A 13 31.38 -5.11 -12.19
CA GLU A 13 30.37 -4.05 -12.31
C GLU A 13 30.10 -3.69 -13.78
N ASN A 14 31.15 -3.57 -14.61
CA ASN A 14 30.99 -3.31 -16.04
C ASN A 14 30.26 -4.46 -16.76
N ILE A 15 30.56 -5.72 -16.42
CA ILE A 15 29.85 -6.88 -16.97
C ILE A 15 28.37 -6.85 -16.56
N ILE A 16 28.08 -6.61 -15.27
CA ILE A 16 26.69 -6.55 -14.79
C ILE A 16 25.93 -5.40 -15.44
N SER A 17 26.57 -4.23 -15.61
CA SER A 17 25.96 -3.09 -16.30
C SER A 17 25.56 -3.45 -17.73
N PHE A 18 26.42 -4.17 -18.47
CA PHE A 18 26.11 -4.65 -19.81
C PHE A 18 24.97 -5.68 -19.81
N LEU A 19 24.95 -6.61 -18.85
CA LEU A 19 23.85 -7.57 -18.69
C LEU A 19 22.51 -6.87 -18.42
N CYS A 20 22.50 -5.81 -17.62
CA CYS A 20 21.27 -5.05 -17.32
C CYS A 20 20.66 -4.39 -18.56
N ILE A 21 21.47 -4.03 -19.57
CA ILE A 21 20.99 -3.45 -20.83
C ILE A 21 20.33 -4.52 -21.71
N ILE A 22 20.87 -5.75 -21.69
CA ILE A 22 20.39 -6.87 -22.52
C ILE A 22 19.17 -7.55 -21.90
N TYR A 23 19.10 -7.57 -20.57
CA TYR A 23 18.04 -8.29 -19.87
C TYR A 23 16.66 -7.69 -20.16
N PRO A 24 15.62 -8.54 -20.29
CA PRO A 24 14.27 -8.05 -20.46
C PRO A 24 13.88 -7.10 -19.33
N SER A 25 13.26 -6.00 -19.71
CA SER A 25 12.78 -4.96 -18.80
C SER A 25 11.31 -4.66 -19.09
N THR A 26 10.57 -4.23 -18.07
CA THR A 26 9.16 -3.85 -18.23
C THR A 26 9.09 -2.56 -19.04
N THR A 27 8.25 -2.54 -20.07
CA THR A 27 7.96 -1.31 -20.82
C THR A 27 7.49 -0.24 -19.86
N THR A 28 8.11 0.94 -19.95
CA THR A 28 7.76 2.12 -19.17
C THR A 28 6.30 2.46 -19.45
N GLU A 29 5.45 2.44 -18.43
CA GLU A 29 4.10 2.98 -18.52
C GLU A 29 4.21 4.43 -19.00
N PRO A 30 3.63 4.81 -20.15
CA PRO A 30 3.78 6.17 -20.69
C PRO A 30 3.17 7.24 -19.77
N SER A 31 2.35 6.82 -18.81
CA SER A 31 1.73 7.64 -17.78
C SER A 31 2.65 7.94 -16.57
N ASN A 32 3.79 7.26 -16.44
CA ASN A 32 4.67 7.38 -15.29
C ASN A 32 6.03 7.95 -15.73
N GLY A 33 6.34 9.18 -15.31
CA GLY A 33 7.57 9.92 -15.67
C GLY A 33 8.88 9.34 -15.13
N ALA A 34 8.90 8.07 -14.71
CA ALA A 34 10.13 7.36 -14.43
C ALA A 34 10.70 6.85 -15.77
N ASP A 35 11.55 7.66 -16.43
CA ASP A 35 12.11 7.44 -17.78
C ASP A 35 12.88 6.13 -18.02
N GLN A 36 12.98 5.24 -17.03
CA GLN A 36 13.81 4.03 -17.14
C GLN A 36 13.02 2.78 -16.77
N SER A 37 13.13 1.78 -17.64
CA SER A 37 12.50 0.47 -17.45
C SER A 37 13.10 -0.26 -16.24
N PHE A 38 12.25 -1.04 -15.56
CA PHE A 38 12.68 -1.91 -14.47
C PHE A 38 13.00 -3.31 -15.01
N LEU A 39 14.03 -3.96 -14.46
CA LEU A 39 14.30 -5.37 -14.77
C LEU A 39 13.11 -6.23 -14.33
N ILE A 40 12.72 -7.20 -15.16
CA ILE A 40 11.71 -8.17 -14.76
C ILE A 40 12.23 -9.09 -13.65
N HIS A 41 11.30 -9.73 -12.93
CA HIS A 41 11.65 -10.59 -11.79
C HIS A 41 12.66 -11.70 -12.14
N SER A 42 12.50 -12.37 -13.28
CA SER A 42 13.44 -13.43 -13.71
C SER A 42 14.85 -12.90 -13.94
N SER A 43 14.99 -11.70 -14.51
CA SER A 43 16.27 -11.00 -14.68
C SER A 43 16.94 -10.71 -13.34
N ILE A 44 16.16 -10.28 -12.34
CA ILE A 44 16.66 -10.04 -10.96
C ILE A 44 17.11 -11.34 -10.30
N VAL A 45 16.32 -12.43 -10.42
CA VAL A 45 16.69 -13.74 -9.88
C VAL A 45 18.00 -14.23 -10.50
N HIS A 46 18.16 -14.06 -11.82
CA HIS A 46 19.38 -14.46 -12.50
C HIS A 46 20.59 -13.63 -12.03
N LEU A 47 20.46 -12.31 -11.92
CA LEU A 47 21.51 -11.46 -11.34
C LEU A 47 21.88 -11.91 -9.92
N LEU A 48 20.90 -12.24 -9.09
CA LEU A 48 21.15 -12.73 -7.73
C LEU A 48 21.86 -14.09 -7.72
N GLN A 49 21.64 -14.97 -8.69
CA GLN A 49 22.36 -16.23 -8.80
C GLN A 49 23.85 -16.03 -9.12
N LEU A 50 24.20 -14.99 -9.89
CA LEU A 50 25.60 -14.67 -10.21
C LEU A 50 26.45 -14.34 -8.97
N ARG A 51 25.82 -14.03 -7.82
CA ARG A 51 26.53 -13.77 -6.55
C ARG A 51 27.27 -15.00 -6.04
N LEU A 52 26.87 -16.19 -6.49
CA LEU A 52 27.47 -17.46 -6.09
C LEU A 52 28.74 -17.77 -6.87
N LEU A 53 29.07 -17.00 -7.92
CA LEU A 53 30.24 -17.28 -8.78
C LEU A 53 31.57 -16.93 -8.09
N ALA A 54 31.66 -15.76 -7.45
CA ALA A 54 32.84 -15.38 -6.67
C ALA A 54 32.54 -14.21 -5.71
N ARG A 55 33.48 -13.94 -4.81
CA ARG A 55 33.38 -12.83 -3.83
C ARG A 55 33.22 -11.46 -4.49
N SER A 56 33.88 -11.20 -5.62
CA SER A 56 33.74 -9.94 -6.35
C SER A 56 32.35 -9.76 -6.97
N TRP A 57 31.72 -10.83 -7.44
CA TRP A 57 30.33 -10.82 -7.90
C TRP A 57 29.36 -10.54 -6.75
N ALA A 58 29.53 -11.24 -5.63
CA ALA A 58 28.71 -11.02 -4.44
C ALA A 58 28.76 -9.57 -3.93
N ALA A 59 29.91 -8.89 -4.08
CA ALA A 59 30.07 -7.49 -3.72
C ALA A 59 29.40 -6.51 -4.71
N ALA A 60 29.46 -6.80 -6.02
CA ALA A 60 28.95 -5.89 -7.05
C ALA A 60 27.43 -5.94 -7.24
N ILE A 61 26.83 -7.13 -7.24
CA ILE A 61 25.41 -7.37 -7.58
C ILE A 61 24.40 -6.54 -6.76
N PRO A 62 24.56 -6.38 -5.43
CA PRO A 62 23.64 -5.59 -4.61
C PRO A 62 23.39 -4.19 -5.19
N ARG A 63 24.44 -3.51 -5.66
CA ARG A 63 24.32 -2.14 -6.21
C ARG A 63 23.33 -2.08 -7.37
N PHE A 64 23.39 -3.05 -8.28
CA PHE A 64 22.51 -3.11 -9.45
C PHE A 64 21.08 -3.50 -9.08
N VAL A 65 20.92 -4.58 -8.31
CA VAL A 65 19.60 -5.08 -7.89
C VAL A 65 18.84 -4.03 -7.07
N TYR A 66 19.53 -3.31 -6.18
CA TYR A 66 18.90 -2.27 -5.35
C TYR A 66 18.74 -0.94 -6.08
N SER A 67 19.53 -0.63 -7.12
CA SER A 67 19.35 0.63 -7.87
C SER A 67 18.06 0.72 -8.69
N SER A 68 17.39 -0.42 -8.94
CA SER A 68 16.18 -0.53 -9.77
C SER A 68 15.25 -1.63 -9.24
N LEU A 69 14.77 -1.48 -8.00
CA LEU A 69 13.91 -2.47 -7.37
C LEU A 69 12.42 -2.16 -7.62
N CYS A 70 11.73 -3.08 -8.32
CA CYS A 70 10.27 -3.01 -8.51
C CYS A 70 9.59 -4.16 -7.75
N LEU A 71 8.84 -3.82 -6.71
CA LEU A 71 8.14 -4.76 -5.84
C LEU A 71 6.67 -4.75 -6.22
N ARG A 72 6.23 -5.78 -6.95
CA ARG A 72 4.83 -5.92 -7.38
C ARG A 72 3.94 -6.67 -6.41
N THR A 73 4.52 -7.42 -5.48
CA THR A 73 3.76 -8.25 -4.55
C THR A 73 4.08 -7.90 -3.10
N PRO A 74 3.07 -7.77 -2.22
CA PRO A 74 3.27 -7.37 -0.83
C PRO A 74 4.10 -8.39 -0.03
N ASN A 75 4.12 -9.66 -0.44
CA ASN A 75 4.94 -10.69 0.20
C ASN A 75 6.44 -10.46 -0.01
N PHE A 76 6.83 -9.84 -1.14
CA PHE A 76 8.23 -9.54 -1.42
C PHE A 76 8.79 -8.45 -0.51
N ASN A 77 7.94 -7.53 -0.02
CA ASN A 77 8.35 -6.50 0.93
C ASN A 77 8.92 -7.12 2.20
N ARG A 78 8.27 -8.16 2.76
CA ARG A 78 8.76 -8.84 3.96
C ARG A 78 10.08 -9.57 3.71
N TYR A 79 10.22 -10.24 2.56
CA TYR A 79 11.46 -10.91 2.21
C TYR A 79 12.61 -9.90 2.03
N LEU A 80 12.34 -8.77 1.39
CA LEU A 80 13.33 -7.71 1.20
C LEU A 80 13.68 -7.01 2.47
N VAL A 81 12.72 -6.73 3.36
CA VAL A 81 13.01 -6.19 4.69
C VAL A 81 13.84 -7.17 5.49
N ASN A 82 13.52 -8.47 5.48
CA ASN A 82 14.31 -9.49 6.16
C ASN A 82 15.71 -9.63 5.54
N MET A 83 15.82 -9.65 4.21
CA MET A 83 17.10 -9.66 3.51
C MET A 83 17.88 -8.38 3.84
N TRP A 84 17.22 -7.22 3.90
CA TRP A 84 17.81 -5.95 4.28
C TRP A 84 18.41 -6.05 5.67
N ILE A 85 17.58 -6.41 6.67
CA ILE A 85 17.96 -6.53 8.08
C ILE A 85 19.13 -7.50 8.23
N ASN A 86 19.11 -8.62 7.52
CA ASN A 86 20.18 -9.62 7.57
C ASN A 86 21.43 -9.22 6.76
N CYS A 87 21.31 -8.25 5.84
CA CYS A 87 22.42 -7.67 5.08
C CYS A 87 22.93 -6.34 5.67
N LEU A 88 22.36 -5.82 6.77
CA LEU A 88 22.71 -4.54 7.39
C LEU A 88 24.13 -4.48 7.99
N ASN A 89 24.92 -5.55 7.91
CA ASN A 89 26.36 -5.47 8.14
C ASN A 89 27.15 -4.90 6.93
N ILE A 90 26.47 -4.46 5.86
CA ILE A 90 27.10 -3.78 4.71
C ILE A 90 26.60 -2.33 4.65
N SER A 91 27.47 -1.40 5.06
CA SER A 91 27.27 0.04 5.26
C SER A 91 26.90 0.89 4.03
N ASN A 92 26.57 0.31 2.87
CA ASN A 92 26.56 1.03 1.59
C ASN A 92 25.17 1.13 0.92
N LEU A 93 24.12 1.31 1.73
CA LEU A 93 22.75 1.53 1.24
C LEU A 93 22.49 2.94 0.70
N THR A 94 23.49 3.82 0.69
CA THR A 94 23.45 5.16 0.09
C THR A 94 23.19 5.15 -1.42
N ASN A 95 23.14 3.98 -2.06
CA ASN A 95 22.97 3.82 -3.50
C ASN A 95 21.55 3.43 -3.95
N LEU A 96 20.57 3.36 -3.04
CA LEU A 96 19.17 3.15 -3.43
C LEU A 96 18.66 4.39 -4.17
N ARG A 97 18.73 4.39 -5.50
CA ARG A 97 18.30 5.52 -6.32
C ARG A 97 16.83 5.45 -6.72
N ARG A 98 16.27 4.25 -6.87
CA ARG A 98 14.90 4.04 -7.37
C ARG A 98 14.21 2.87 -6.68
N LEU A 99 13.05 3.16 -6.12
CA LEU A 99 12.17 2.19 -5.48
C LEU A 99 10.78 2.33 -6.11
N CYS A 100 10.33 1.28 -6.81
CA CYS A 100 8.97 1.17 -7.29
C CYS A 100 8.23 0.16 -6.42
N LEU A 101 7.21 0.62 -5.69
CA LEU A 101 6.32 -0.25 -4.94
C LEU A 101 4.97 -0.26 -5.65
N ASN A 102 4.61 -1.39 -6.22
CA ASN A 102 3.33 -1.62 -6.83
C ASN A 102 2.49 -2.48 -5.86
N GLN A 103 1.22 -2.10 -5.66
CA GLN A 103 0.33 -2.70 -4.65
C GLN A 103 0.81 -2.52 -3.19
N VAL A 104 1.24 -1.30 -2.82
CA VAL A 104 1.59 -0.99 -1.42
C VAL A 104 0.38 -1.22 -0.51
N LEU A 105 0.48 -2.22 0.35
CA LEU A 105 -0.46 -2.46 1.42
C LEU A 105 -0.07 -1.56 2.60
N PHE A 106 -0.93 -0.60 2.94
CA PHE A 106 -0.79 0.18 4.17
C PHE A 106 -1.00 -0.76 5.37
N ILE A 107 0.05 -0.95 6.17
CA ILE A 107 -0.02 -1.65 7.45
C ILE A 107 -0.08 -0.58 8.55
N PRO A 108 -1.18 -0.48 9.31
CA PRO A 108 -1.30 0.49 10.40
C PRO A 108 -0.17 0.32 11.42
N ALA A 109 0.34 1.42 11.96
CA ALA A 109 1.44 1.43 12.95
C ALA A 109 1.17 0.52 14.18
N SER A 110 -0.10 0.23 14.49
CA SER A 110 -0.50 -0.70 15.55
C SER A 110 -0.14 -2.17 15.29
N LYS A 111 0.17 -2.54 14.03
CA LYS A 111 0.73 -3.85 13.64
C LYS A 111 2.22 -3.79 13.27
N ALA A 112 2.83 -2.60 13.30
CA ALA A 112 4.25 -2.40 12.97
C ALA A 112 5.11 -2.54 14.24
N THR A 113 5.40 -3.78 14.64
CA THR A 113 6.50 -4.01 15.58
C THR A 113 7.82 -3.83 14.83
N GLY A 114 8.46 -2.67 15.01
CA GLY A 114 9.82 -2.39 14.52
C GLY A 114 9.88 -1.36 13.39
N TYR A 115 10.35 -0.16 13.72
CA TYR A 115 11.01 0.83 12.85
C TYR A 115 10.42 1.11 11.45
N HIS A 116 9.15 1.51 11.34
CA HIS A 116 8.65 2.09 10.09
C HIS A 116 7.62 3.19 10.37
N MET A 117 8.04 4.46 10.37
CA MET A 117 7.13 5.60 10.20
C MET A 117 7.81 6.72 9.42
N ALA A 118 7.30 6.97 8.22
CA ALA A 118 7.24 8.30 7.64
C ALA A 118 6.09 8.26 6.63
N LEU A 119 4.98 8.94 6.90
CA LEU A 119 4.08 9.45 5.88
C LEU A 119 3.08 10.46 6.51
N SER A 120 3.24 11.71 6.04
CA SER A 120 2.26 12.81 5.88
C SER A 120 1.58 13.42 7.12
N ASP A 121 1.54 14.76 7.14
CA ASP A 121 0.92 15.61 8.17
C ASP A 121 -0.59 15.43 8.35
N GLU A 122 -1.27 14.68 7.47
CA GLU A 122 -2.67 14.32 7.62
C GLU A 122 -2.81 12.88 8.12
N LEU A 123 -3.19 12.75 9.41
CA LEU A 123 -3.42 11.46 10.04
C LEU A 123 -4.60 10.77 9.33
N SER A 124 -4.33 9.63 8.69
CA SER A 124 -5.35 8.76 8.10
C SER A 124 -5.32 7.41 8.79
N LEU A 125 -6.50 6.83 9.02
CA LEU A 125 -6.66 5.53 9.69
C LEU A 125 -7.25 4.55 8.69
N THR A 126 -6.53 3.45 8.46
CA THR A 126 -7.05 2.34 7.67
C THR A 126 -7.38 1.18 8.59
N VAL A 127 -8.59 0.64 8.46
CA VAL A 127 -9.09 -0.52 9.18
C VAL A 127 -9.63 -1.54 8.19
N ASP A 128 -9.49 -2.83 8.51
CA ASP A 128 -10.02 -3.87 7.64
C ASP A 128 -11.56 -3.89 7.77
N THR A 129 -12.09 -3.97 8.98
CA THR A 129 -13.53 -4.10 9.25
C THR A 129 -14.04 -3.09 10.28
N ILE A 130 -15.13 -2.38 9.98
CA ILE A 130 -15.86 -1.57 10.97
C ILE A 130 -17.14 -2.31 11.37
N PRO A 131 -17.50 -2.34 12.66
CA PRO A 131 -16.78 -1.73 13.80
C PRO A 131 -15.71 -2.62 14.44
N ASN A 132 -15.52 -3.86 13.99
CA ASN A 132 -14.79 -4.87 14.76
C ASN A 132 -13.28 -4.61 14.92
N ASP A 133 -12.62 -4.01 13.92
CA ASP A 133 -11.17 -3.78 13.95
C ASP A 133 -10.77 -2.41 14.52
N LEU A 134 -11.75 -1.61 14.96
CA LEU A 134 -11.49 -0.36 15.65
C LEU A 134 -11.19 -0.65 17.13
N PRO A 135 -9.99 -0.29 17.64
CA PRO A 135 -9.71 -0.40 19.06
C PRO A 135 -10.76 0.34 19.89
N ARG A 136 -11.24 -0.27 20.96
CA ARG A 136 -12.23 0.34 21.88
C ARG A 136 -11.83 1.73 22.39
N ARG A 137 -10.54 2.02 22.46
CA ARG A 137 -10.05 3.37 22.83
C ARG A 137 -10.41 4.43 21.78
N LEU A 138 -10.45 4.07 20.50
CA LEU A 138 -10.84 4.97 19.42
C LEU A 138 -12.35 5.21 19.40
N SER A 139 -13.18 4.29 19.91
CA SER A 139 -14.62 4.52 19.95
C SER A 139 -15.02 5.59 20.98
N ILE A 140 -14.26 5.69 22.07
CA ILE A 140 -14.54 6.61 23.18
C ILE A 140 -13.74 7.92 23.14
N HIS A 141 -12.62 7.97 22.40
CA HIS A 141 -11.78 9.17 22.32
C HIS A 141 -11.76 9.76 20.92
N ALA A 142 -11.94 11.07 20.83
CA ALA A 142 -11.80 11.82 19.59
C ALA A 142 -10.31 12.00 19.23
N LEU A 143 -9.95 11.69 17.98
CA LEU A 143 -8.63 11.97 17.45
C LEU A 143 -8.67 13.29 16.68
N LEU A 144 -8.28 14.39 17.34
CA LEU A 144 -8.48 15.75 16.85
C LEU A 144 -7.88 16.05 15.47
N LYS A 145 -6.85 15.28 15.05
CA LYS A 145 -6.19 15.43 13.74
C LYS A 145 -6.59 14.37 12.72
N LEU A 146 -7.40 13.37 13.10
CA LEU A 146 -7.81 12.31 12.19
C LEU A 146 -8.96 12.81 11.30
N ARG A 147 -8.66 12.96 10.00
CA ARG A 147 -9.61 13.46 9.01
C ARG A 147 -10.18 12.38 8.11
N ILE A 148 -9.39 11.34 7.85
CA ILE A 148 -9.71 10.32 6.84
C ILE A 148 -9.73 8.95 7.51
N VAL A 149 -10.84 8.24 7.37
CA VAL A 149 -10.92 6.81 7.67
C VAL A 149 -11.15 6.03 6.40
N ARG A 150 -10.34 5.00 6.19
CA ARG A 150 -10.50 4.02 5.13
C ARG A 150 -10.87 2.68 5.74
N CYS A 151 -11.91 2.05 5.21
CA CYS A 151 -12.38 0.76 5.64
C CYS A 151 -12.53 -0.20 4.45
N LYS A 152 -12.10 -1.46 4.59
CA LYS A 152 -12.27 -2.46 3.53
C LYS A 152 -13.62 -3.17 3.59
N HIS A 153 -14.19 -3.34 4.77
CA HIS A 153 -15.43 -4.09 4.94
C HIS A 153 -16.26 -3.53 6.10
N ILE A 154 -17.58 -3.55 5.95
CA ILE A 154 -18.48 -3.26 7.07
C ILE A 154 -19.17 -4.54 7.43
N ASP A 155 -19.06 -4.91 8.69
CA ASP A 155 -19.74 -6.08 9.20
C ASP A 155 -21.26 -5.81 9.21
N PRO A 156 -22.03 -6.48 8.34
CA PRO A 156 -23.46 -6.25 8.22
C PRO A 156 -24.26 -6.92 9.34
N SER A 157 -23.63 -7.78 10.16
CA SER A 157 -24.31 -8.52 11.24
C SER A 157 -24.80 -7.62 12.38
N ARG A 158 -24.37 -6.34 12.40
CA ARG A 158 -24.85 -5.35 13.35
C ARG A 158 -25.90 -4.48 12.66
N ASP A 159 -27.14 -4.61 13.12
CA ASP A 159 -28.32 -4.11 12.41
C ASP A 159 -28.39 -2.59 12.23
N LEU A 160 -27.54 -1.80 12.90
CA LEU A 160 -27.45 -0.35 12.75
C LEU A 160 -26.00 0.15 12.93
N PRO A 161 -25.60 1.24 12.24
CA PRO A 161 -24.28 1.81 12.37
C PRO A 161 -24.18 2.68 13.63
N ILE A 162 -24.39 2.08 14.81
CA ILE A 162 -24.21 2.70 16.14
C ILE A 162 -22.80 3.29 16.27
N TRP A 163 -21.85 2.76 15.49
CA TRP A 163 -20.49 3.27 15.44
C TRP A 163 -20.37 4.70 14.88
N PHE A 164 -21.38 5.27 14.22
CA PHE A 164 -21.36 6.71 13.89
C PHE A 164 -21.48 7.63 15.11
N GLU A 165 -22.00 7.11 16.23
CA GLU A 165 -22.06 7.83 17.51
C GLU A 165 -20.70 7.82 18.24
N TRP A 166 -19.73 7.07 17.72
CA TRP A 166 -18.41 7.02 18.33
C TRP A 166 -17.67 8.34 18.15
N SER A 167 -16.90 8.71 19.18
CA SER A 167 -16.18 10.00 19.21
C SER A 167 -15.22 10.20 18.04
N LEU A 168 -14.74 9.10 17.45
CA LEU A 168 -13.95 9.08 16.23
C LEU A 168 -14.65 9.79 15.05
N PHE A 169 -15.95 9.55 14.86
CA PHE A 169 -16.70 10.07 13.71
C PHE A 169 -17.14 11.53 13.88
N HIS A 170 -16.93 12.11 15.06
CA HIS A 170 -17.12 13.55 15.28
C HIS A 170 -16.00 14.40 14.67
N THR A 171 -14.82 13.81 14.40
CA THR A 171 -13.66 14.53 13.83
C THR A 171 -13.41 14.20 12.36
N ILE A 172 -13.84 13.03 11.89
CA ILE A 172 -13.62 12.57 10.52
C ILE A 172 -14.40 13.44 9.53
N GLU A 173 -13.73 13.80 8.44
CA GLU A 173 -14.30 14.57 7.33
C GLU A 173 -14.59 13.67 6.11
N VAL A 174 -13.80 12.61 5.93
CA VAL A 174 -13.89 11.70 4.78
C VAL A 174 -13.90 10.25 5.24
N LEU A 175 -14.91 9.50 4.81
CA LEU A 175 -15.01 8.05 5.00
C LEU A 175 -14.93 7.35 3.64
N ILE A 176 -13.91 6.50 3.48
CA ILE A 176 -13.62 5.75 2.26
C ILE A 176 -13.93 4.27 2.50
N ILE A 177 -14.78 3.66 1.68
CA ILE A 177 -15.31 2.32 1.94
C ILE A 177 -15.38 1.52 0.66
N ASN A 178 -15.05 0.23 0.72
CA ASN A 178 -15.35 -0.69 -0.38
C ASN A 178 -16.85 -1.02 -0.42
N TYR A 179 -17.53 -0.56 -1.46
CA TYR A 179 -18.97 -0.73 -1.63
C TYR A 179 -19.34 -2.19 -1.94
N CYS A 180 -18.56 -2.88 -2.77
CA CYS A 180 -18.91 -4.23 -3.25
C CYS A 180 -19.13 -5.21 -2.10
N GLY A 181 -18.26 -5.16 -1.08
CA GLY A 181 -18.36 -6.02 0.10
C GLY A 181 -19.39 -5.59 1.13
N SER A 182 -19.96 -4.38 1.03
CA SER A 182 -20.86 -3.81 2.03
C SER A 182 -22.16 -3.24 1.45
N ARG A 183 -22.49 -3.60 0.20
CA ARG A 183 -23.61 -3.05 -0.57
C ARG A 183 -24.94 -3.15 0.18
N SER A 184 -25.33 -4.35 0.59
CA SER A 184 -26.62 -4.59 1.26
C SER A 184 -26.76 -3.80 2.57
N HIS A 185 -25.66 -3.61 3.30
CA HIS A 185 -25.63 -2.75 4.49
C HIS A 185 -25.87 -1.28 4.11
N TRP A 186 -25.14 -0.76 3.13
CA TRP A 186 -25.27 0.63 2.71
C TRP A 186 -26.62 0.94 2.08
N GLU A 187 -27.16 0.04 1.25
CA GLU A 187 -28.51 0.17 0.72
C GLU A 187 -29.52 0.32 1.85
N ARG A 188 -29.44 -0.54 2.88
CA ARG A 188 -30.33 -0.42 4.06
C ARG A 188 -30.14 0.91 4.79
N VAL A 189 -28.89 1.30 5.07
CA VAL A 189 -28.59 2.52 5.83
C VAL A 189 -29.00 3.79 5.07
N LEU A 190 -28.85 3.80 3.74
CA LEU A 190 -29.11 4.96 2.90
C LEU A 190 -30.58 5.07 2.44
N LEU A 191 -31.27 3.95 2.24
CA LEU A 191 -32.67 3.92 1.85
C LEU A 191 -33.62 4.31 3.00
N ILE A 192 -33.20 4.14 4.26
CA ILE A 192 -33.94 4.65 5.41
C ILE A 192 -33.87 6.19 5.39
N ARG A 193 -34.98 6.83 4.98
CA ARG A 193 -35.11 8.30 4.95
C ARG A 193 -34.70 8.90 6.30
N GLY A 194 -33.67 9.74 6.27
CA GLY A 194 -33.18 10.45 7.45
C GLY A 194 -32.36 9.60 8.41
N GLY A 195 -31.82 8.45 7.94
CA GLY A 195 -30.97 7.49 8.67
C GLY A 195 -30.42 8.05 9.99
N PRO A 196 -30.95 7.61 11.15
CA PRO A 196 -30.85 8.33 12.42
C PRO A 196 -29.40 8.65 12.83
N HIS A 197 -28.45 7.78 12.48
CA HIS A 197 -27.08 7.84 12.99
C HIS A 197 -26.13 8.72 12.15
N LEU A 198 -26.49 9.12 10.93
CA LEU A 198 -25.64 10.02 10.13
C LEU A 198 -25.65 11.47 10.64
N LYS A 199 -26.63 11.84 11.48
CA LYS A 199 -26.72 13.18 12.07
C LYS A 199 -25.64 13.42 13.13
N GLU A 200 -25.12 12.35 13.73
CA GLU A 200 -24.12 12.41 14.79
C GLU A 200 -22.71 12.71 14.25
N ALA A 201 -22.41 12.25 13.04
CA ALA A 201 -21.16 12.53 12.34
C ALA A 201 -21.13 13.95 11.72
N LYS A 202 -21.23 15.00 12.56
CA LYS A 202 -21.40 16.40 12.14
C LYS A 202 -20.33 16.93 11.17
N LYS A 203 -19.09 16.42 11.28
CA LYS A 203 -17.98 16.84 10.41
C LYS A 203 -17.81 15.99 9.16
N LEU A 204 -18.53 14.88 9.05
CA LEU A 204 -18.41 13.96 7.94
C LEU A 204 -19.05 14.55 6.68
N LYS A 205 -18.22 15.07 5.78
CA LYS A 205 -18.63 15.74 4.56
C LYS A 205 -18.71 14.78 3.38
N HIS A 206 -17.80 13.81 3.32
CA HIS A 206 -17.62 12.99 2.14
C HIS A 206 -17.66 11.49 2.46
N PHE A 207 -18.46 10.78 1.66
CA PHE A 207 -18.44 9.34 1.53
C PHE A 207 -17.86 9.01 0.16
N ILE A 208 -16.76 8.25 0.14
CA ILE A 208 -16.13 7.77 -1.08
C ILE A 208 -16.32 6.25 -1.11
N PHE A 209 -17.14 5.81 -2.06
CA PHE A 209 -17.37 4.40 -2.33
C PHE A 209 -16.38 3.92 -3.38
N ILE A 210 -15.53 2.97 -3.01
CA ILE A 210 -14.65 2.26 -3.93
C ILE A 210 -15.40 1.04 -4.43
N THR A 211 -15.54 0.93 -5.74
CA THR A 211 -16.10 -0.24 -6.40
C THR A 211 -14.98 -1.02 -7.08
N GLY A 212 -15.13 -2.33 -7.18
CA GLY A 212 -14.18 -3.17 -7.93
C GLY A 212 -14.05 -2.70 -9.37
N SER A 213 -12.88 -2.90 -9.97
CA SER A 213 -12.61 -2.46 -11.34
C SER A 213 -13.43 -3.25 -12.36
N GLY A 214 -14.31 -2.57 -13.08
CA GLY A 214 -14.81 -3.05 -14.38
C GLY A 214 -16.33 -3.11 -14.53
N ASP A 215 -17.08 -3.20 -13.43
CA ASP A 215 -18.53 -3.33 -13.52
C ASP A 215 -19.17 -1.93 -13.52
N PRO A 216 -19.80 -1.48 -14.62
CA PRO A 216 -20.62 -0.29 -14.59
C PRO A 216 -21.71 -0.50 -13.55
N ILE A 217 -21.75 0.39 -12.56
CA ILE A 217 -22.72 0.34 -11.48
C ILE A 217 -24.04 0.86 -12.05
N GLU A 218 -24.84 -0.01 -12.66
CA GLU A 218 -26.25 0.25 -12.94
C GLU A 218 -27.08 0.10 -11.64
N ASP A 219 -26.69 0.82 -10.59
CA ASP A 219 -27.29 0.67 -9.27
C ASP A 219 -28.18 1.88 -8.94
N ARG A 220 -29.49 1.67 -8.98
CA ARG A 220 -30.52 2.66 -8.56
C ARG A 220 -30.25 3.19 -7.15
N SER A 221 -29.58 2.41 -6.31
CA SER A 221 -29.15 2.80 -4.97
C SER A 221 -28.13 3.95 -4.96
N TYR A 222 -27.27 4.04 -5.99
CA TYR A 222 -26.30 5.12 -6.13
C TYR A 222 -26.95 6.43 -6.59
N GLU A 223 -27.98 6.34 -7.44
CA GLU A 223 -28.79 7.50 -7.82
C GLU A 223 -29.56 8.05 -6.62
N ALA A 224 -30.20 7.16 -5.84
CA ALA A 224 -30.87 7.53 -4.60
C ALA A 224 -29.91 8.17 -3.58
N LEU A 225 -28.66 7.70 -3.49
CA LEU A 225 -27.61 8.31 -2.67
C LEU A 225 -27.27 9.74 -3.10
N ASN A 226 -27.09 9.96 -4.41
CA ASN A 226 -26.78 11.28 -4.96
C ASN A 226 -27.95 12.24 -4.79
N GLU A 227 -29.19 11.74 -4.91
CA GLU A 227 -30.40 12.53 -4.69
C GLU A 227 -30.58 12.89 -3.21
N ALA A 228 -30.30 11.96 -2.28
CA ALA A 228 -30.34 12.21 -0.85
C ALA A 228 -29.29 13.24 -0.38
N LYS A 229 -28.09 13.24 -0.99
CA LYS A 229 -27.06 14.27 -0.75
C LYS A 229 -27.49 15.66 -1.20
N ARG A 230 -28.29 15.79 -2.27
CA ARG A 230 -28.78 17.09 -2.78
C ARG A 230 -29.89 17.72 -1.94
N ARG A 231 -30.53 16.95 -1.04
CA ARG A 231 -31.66 17.41 -0.20
C ARG A 231 -31.27 17.78 1.23
N LYS A 232 -29.98 17.67 1.58
CA LYS A 232 -29.40 18.21 2.82
C LYS A 232 -28.68 19.51 2.51
#